data_AF-A0A949ZHY2-F1
#
_entry.id   AF-A0A949ZHY2-F1
#
_cell.length_a   1.000
_cell.length_b   1.000
_cell.length_c   1.000
_cell.angle_alpha   90.00
_cell.angle_beta   90.00
_cell.angle_gamma   90.00
#
_symmetry.space_group_name_H-M   'P 1'
#
loop_
_entity.id
_entity.type
_entity.pdbx_description
1 polymer ?
#
loop_
_entity_poly.entity_id
_entity_poly.type
_entity_poly.pdbx_seq_one_letter_code
_entity_poly.pdbx_strand_id
1 'polypeptide(L)'
;MSEMGLVDLPVLQPAERVKGCCNPLPPALPAERAETLARVHRALADPTRIQMLHLLSRATQPVCVCDFTAAFDLSQGTVSHHLAKLRDAGFITATRRGIWSFYELDRAMPPAARAALGL
;
A
#
# COMPACT_ATOMS: atom_id res chain seq x y z
N MET A 1 47.71 43.24 42.29
CA MET A 1 46.96 43.41 41.03
C MET A 1 47.30 42.21 40.16
N SER A 2 46.52 41.14 40.25
CA SER A 2 46.70 39.97 39.40
C SER A 2 45.45 39.89 38.53
N GLU A 3 45.54 40.41 37.31
CA GLU A 3 44.46 40.34 36.34
C GLU A 3 44.22 38.87 35.99
N MET A 4 43.04 38.37 36.35
CA MET A 4 42.50 37.12 35.83
C MET A 4 42.19 37.34 34.35
N GLY A 5 43.13 36.92 33.49
CA GLY A 5 42.97 36.95 32.05
C GLY A 5 41.74 36.13 31.65
N LEU A 6 40.77 36.83 31.05
CA LEU A 6 39.60 36.22 30.42
C LEU A 6 40.11 35.31 29.29
N VAL A 7 39.96 34.00 29.45
CA VAL A 7 40.26 33.05 28.38
C VAL A 7 39.05 33.02 27.45
N ASP A 8 39.24 33.56 26.24
CA ASP A 8 38.23 33.52 25.19
C ASP A 8 38.03 32.04 24.78
N LEU A 9 36.90 31.44 25.13
CA LEU A 9 36.59 30.08 24.73
C LEU A 9 36.37 30.06 23.21
N PRO A 10 37.02 29.14 22.47
CA PRO A 10 36.81 29.07 21.03
C PRO A 10 35.34 28.74 20.76
N VAL A 11 34.67 29.64 20.04
CA VAL A 11 33.34 29.39 19.48
C VAL A 11 33.49 28.23 18.50
N LEU A 12 33.05 27.03 18.90
CA LEU A 12 32.99 25.87 18.02
C LEU A 12 32.09 26.23 16.83
N GLN A 13 32.69 26.33 15.65
CA GLN A 13 31.91 26.53 14.44
C GLN A 13 31.01 25.31 14.23
N PRO A 14 29.74 25.50 13.82
CA PRO A 14 28.87 24.38 13.52
C PRO A 14 29.55 23.48 12.49
N ALA A 15 29.75 22.21 12.84
CA ALA A 15 30.34 21.25 11.93
C ALA A 15 29.54 21.23 10.61
N GLU A 16 30.24 21.29 9.49
CA GLU A 16 29.62 21.18 8.18
C GLU A 16 28.86 19.85 8.09
N ARG A 17 27.58 19.91 7.67
CA ARG A 17 26.76 18.71 7.57
C ARG A 17 27.20 17.85 6.39
N VAL A 18 27.95 16.79 6.68
CA VAL A 18 28.27 15.77 5.68
C VAL A 18 27.06 14.85 5.48
N LYS A 19 26.57 14.75 4.24
CA LYS A 19 25.49 13.80 3.88
C LYS A 19 25.94 12.37 4.22
N GLY A 20 25.12 11.64 4.98
CA GLY A 20 25.40 10.26 5.38
C GLY A 20 26.21 10.07 6.67
N CYS A 21 26.55 11.15 7.39
CA CYS A 21 27.39 11.08 8.60
C CYS A 21 26.60 10.89 9.92
N CYS A 22 25.30 11.18 9.95
CA CYS A 22 24.56 11.26 11.21
C CYS A 22 24.18 9.89 11.81
N ASN A 23 23.94 8.88 10.97
CA ASN A 23 23.64 7.51 11.38
C ASN A 23 23.83 6.57 10.19
N PRO A 24 24.62 5.48 10.29
CA PRO A 24 24.68 4.49 9.22
C PRO A 24 23.29 3.85 9.03
N LEU A 25 22.81 3.85 7.79
CA LEU A 25 21.56 3.17 7.46
C LEU A 25 21.77 1.65 7.42
N PRO A 26 20.81 0.85 7.90
CA PRO A 26 20.82 -0.58 7.64
C PRO A 26 20.67 -0.86 6.13
N PRO A 27 20.99 -2.08 5.68
CA PRO A 27 20.74 -2.49 4.30
C PRO A 27 19.28 -2.25 3.90
N ALA A 28 19.08 -1.75 2.69
CA ALA A 28 17.75 -1.60 2.10
C ALA A 28 17.07 -2.97 1.92
N LEU A 29 15.74 -2.97 1.83
CA LEU A 29 15.01 -4.16 1.41
C LEU A 29 15.48 -4.61 0.02
N PRO A 30 15.52 -5.93 -0.26
CA PRO A 30 15.78 -6.43 -1.60
C PRO A 30 14.80 -5.81 -2.61
N ALA A 31 15.30 -5.38 -3.77
CA ALA A 31 14.52 -4.65 -4.77
C ALA A 31 13.25 -5.41 -5.20
N GLU A 32 13.36 -6.71 -5.45
CA GLU A 32 12.23 -7.58 -5.80
C GLU A 32 11.11 -7.56 -4.72
N ARG A 33 11.49 -7.61 -3.44
CA ARG A 33 10.54 -7.55 -2.33
C ARG A 33 9.88 -6.17 -2.26
N ALA A 34 10.66 -5.11 -2.44
CA ALA A 34 10.14 -3.74 -2.47
C ALA A 34 9.14 -3.54 -3.62
N GLU A 35 9.45 -4.05 -4.81
CA GLU A 35 8.56 -4.01 -5.99
C GLU A 35 7.27 -4.80 -5.77
N THR A 36 7.37 -5.98 -5.16
CA THR A 36 6.21 -6.81 -4.79
C THR A 36 5.28 -6.06 -3.83
N LEU A 37 5.84 -5.45 -2.79
CA LEU A 37 5.09 -4.63 -1.84
C LEU A 37 4.48 -3.40 -2.52
N ALA A 38 5.25 -2.70 -3.36
CA ALA A 38 4.77 -1.53 -4.09
C ALA A 38 3.62 -1.89 -5.04
N ARG A 39 3.61 -3.08 -5.65
CA ARG A 39 2.50 -3.55 -6.50
C ARG A 39 1.21 -3.71 -5.69
N VAL A 40 1.26 -4.41 -4.55
CA VAL A 40 0.06 -4.62 -3.72
C VAL A 40 -0.44 -3.32 -3.11
N HIS A 41 0.46 -2.45 -2.62
CA HIS A 41 0.07 -1.16 -2.04
C HIS A 41 -0.50 -0.20 -3.09
N ARG A 42 -0.01 -0.21 -4.34
CA ARG A 42 -0.63 0.55 -5.44
C ARG A 42 -2.07 0.12 -5.69
N ALA A 43 -2.37 -1.17 -5.58
CA ALA A 43 -3.74 -1.65 -5.67
C ALA A 43 -4.59 -1.26 -4.44
N LEU A 44 -4.00 -0.92 -3.29
CA LEU A 44 -4.73 -0.38 -2.13
C LEU A 44 -4.80 1.15 -2.08
N ALA A 45 -4.00 1.86 -2.87
CA ALA A 45 -3.90 3.32 -2.87
C ALA A 45 -5.11 4.01 -3.55
N ASP A 46 -6.32 3.58 -3.22
CA ASP A 46 -7.59 4.09 -3.71
C ASP A 46 -8.73 3.70 -2.75
N PRO A 47 -9.53 4.67 -2.30
CA PRO A 47 -10.55 4.42 -1.29
C PRO A 47 -11.69 3.52 -1.78
N THR A 48 -12.04 3.56 -3.07
CA THR A 48 -13.07 2.69 -3.66
C THR A 48 -12.62 1.23 -3.61
N ARG A 49 -11.36 0.96 -3.94
CA ARG A 49 -10.80 -0.39 -3.89
C ARG A 49 -10.75 -0.96 -2.47
N ILE A 50 -10.41 -0.14 -1.48
CA ILE A 50 -10.44 -0.55 -0.07
C ILE A 50 -11.88 -0.90 0.35
N GLN A 51 -12.86 -0.07 -0.02
CA GLN A 51 -14.27 -0.34 0.28
C GLN A 51 -14.78 -1.62 -0.40
N MET A 52 -14.42 -1.85 -1.67
CA MET A 52 -14.76 -3.10 -2.38
C MET A 52 -14.19 -4.32 -1.66
N LEU A 53 -12.92 -4.29 -1.24
CA LEU A 53 -12.31 -5.38 -0.47
C LEU A 53 -13.01 -5.60 0.87
N HIS A 54 -13.40 -4.52 1.56
CA HIS A 54 -14.18 -4.63 2.79
C HIS A 54 -15.53 -5.33 2.56
N LEU A 55 -16.27 -4.94 1.52
CA LEU A 55 -17.53 -5.59 1.16
C LEU A 55 -17.33 -7.08 0.86
N LEU A 56 -16.31 -7.42 0.04
CA LEU A 56 -15.98 -8.80 -0.28
C LEU A 56 -15.57 -9.62 0.96
N SER A 57 -14.89 -9.01 1.93
CA SER A 57 -14.52 -9.69 3.18
C SER A 57 -15.72 -10.07 4.05
N ARG A 58 -16.83 -9.36 3.90
CA ARG A 58 -18.07 -9.58 4.65
C ARG A 58 -19.13 -10.34 3.85
N ALA A 59 -18.94 -10.49 2.54
CA ALA A 59 -19.87 -11.17 1.67
C ALA A 59 -19.90 -12.67 1.98
N THR A 60 -21.10 -13.26 2.08
CA THR A 60 -21.27 -14.71 2.26
C THR A 60 -21.21 -15.48 0.95
N GLN A 61 -21.28 -14.78 -0.19
CA GLN A 61 -21.30 -15.32 -1.55
C GLN A 61 -20.53 -14.39 -2.48
N PRO A 62 -20.04 -14.88 -3.65
CA PRO A 62 -19.44 -14.04 -4.67
C PRO A 62 -20.38 -12.93 -5.15
N VAL A 63 -19.84 -11.72 -5.33
CA VAL A 63 -20.59 -10.48 -5.63
C VAL A 63 -20.56 -10.18 -7.13
N CYS A 64 -21.71 -9.87 -7.74
CA CYS A 64 -21.78 -9.52 -9.16
C CYS A 64 -21.17 -8.14 -9.42
N VAL A 65 -20.56 -7.95 -10.60
CA VAL A 65 -20.17 -6.61 -11.08
C VAL A 65 -21.32 -5.60 -11.06
N CYS A 66 -22.54 -6.07 -11.31
CA CYS A 66 -23.76 -5.28 -11.31
C CYS A 66 -24.11 -4.72 -9.91
N ASP A 67 -23.85 -5.49 -8.86
CA ASP A 67 -24.08 -5.05 -7.48
C ASP A 67 -23.08 -3.95 -7.09
N PHE A 68 -21.83 -4.06 -7.53
CA PHE A 68 -20.83 -3.00 -7.34
C PHE A 68 -21.21 -1.71 -8.08
N THR A 69 -21.70 -1.80 -9.31
CA THR A 69 -22.16 -0.60 -10.03
C THR A 69 -23.33 0.09 -9.33
N ALA A 70 -24.24 -0.68 -8.73
CA ALA A 70 -25.34 -0.13 -7.96
C ALA A 70 -24.88 0.50 -6.63
N ALA A 71 -23.88 -0.08 -5.96
CA ALA A 71 -23.40 0.37 -4.65
C ALA A 71 -22.53 1.62 -4.68
N PHE A 72 -21.75 1.85 -5.76
CA PHE A 72 -20.73 2.90 -5.80
C PHE A 72 -21.11 4.14 -6.63
N ASP A 73 -22.27 4.15 -7.30
CA ASP A 73 -22.66 5.19 -8.28
C ASP A 73 -21.55 5.47 -9.31
N LEU A 74 -20.92 4.39 -9.79
CA LEU A 74 -19.83 4.41 -10.77
C LEU A 74 -20.24 3.66 -12.03
N SER A 75 -19.68 4.09 -13.17
CA SER A 75 -19.87 3.36 -14.42
C SER A 75 -19.29 1.94 -14.34
N GLN A 76 -19.89 1.02 -15.10
CA GLN A 76 -19.45 -0.37 -15.19
C GLN A 76 -17.96 -0.48 -15.56
N GLY A 77 -17.49 0.34 -16.50
CA GLY A 77 -16.06 0.37 -16.89
C GLY A 77 -15.14 0.78 -15.75
N THR A 78 -15.55 1.73 -14.91
CA THR A 78 -14.77 2.19 -13.74
C THR A 78 -14.71 1.10 -12.67
N VAL A 79 -15.85 0.48 -12.36
CA VAL A 79 -15.92 -0.66 -11.44
C VAL A 79 -15.05 -1.82 -11.92
N SER A 80 -15.16 -2.19 -13.21
CA SER A 80 -14.31 -3.23 -13.79
C SER A 80 -12.83 -2.89 -13.72
N HIS A 81 -12.45 -1.63 -13.92
CA HIS A 81 -11.06 -1.21 -13.78
C HIS A 81 -10.55 -1.42 -12.34
N HIS A 82 -11.32 -1.02 -11.34
CA HIS A 82 -10.97 -1.24 -9.93
C HIS A 82 -10.83 -2.72 -9.60
N LEU A 83 -11.79 -3.55 -10.01
CA LEU A 83 -11.77 -5.00 -9.78
C LEU A 83 -10.59 -5.68 -10.51
N ALA A 84 -10.27 -5.24 -11.73
CA ALA A 84 -9.09 -5.73 -12.44
C ALA A 84 -7.80 -5.42 -11.69
N LYS A 85 -7.61 -4.20 -11.17
CA LYS A 85 -6.43 -3.84 -10.36
C LYS A 85 -6.30 -4.68 -9.09
N LEU A 86 -7.42 -4.97 -8.42
CA LEU A 86 -7.44 -5.84 -7.24
C LEU A 86 -7.08 -7.29 -7.58
N ARG A 87 -7.61 -7.80 -8.70
CA ARG A 87 -7.32 -9.15 -9.19
C ARG A 87 -5.86 -9.28 -9.60
N ASP A 88 -5.33 -8.32 -10.35
CA ASP A 88 -3.94 -8.34 -10.82
C ASP A 88 -2.94 -8.25 -9.65
N ALA A 89 -3.34 -7.66 -8.52
CA ALA A 89 -2.58 -7.66 -7.28
C ALA A 89 -2.79 -8.92 -6.41
N GLY A 90 -3.69 -9.82 -6.80
CA GLY A 90 -3.97 -11.10 -6.13
C GLY A 90 -4.89 -11.01 -4.91
N PHE A 91 -5.67 -9.94 -4.75
CA PHE A 91 -6.61 -9.83 -3.63
C PHE A 91 -7.92 -10.58 -3.86
N ILE A 92 -8.35 -10.68 -5.12
CA ILE A 92 -9.67 -11.21 -5.49
C ILE A 92 -9.55 -12.17 -6.66
N THR A 93 -10.50 -13.10 -6.73
CA THR A 93 -10.73 -13.94 -7.91
C THR A 93 -12.00 -13.50 -8.63
N ALA A 94 -12.15 -13.95 -9.88
CA ALA A 94 -13.34 -13.70 -10.67
C ALA A 94 -13.84 -15.00 -11.31
N THR A 95 -15.12 -15.31 -11.14
CA THR A 95 -15.78 -16.46 -11.75
C THR A 95 -16.88 -15.97 -12.68
N ARG A 96 -16.91 -16.49 -13.91
CA ARG A 96 -17.95 -16.16 -14.89
C ARG A 96 -19.12 -17.14 -14.78
N ARG A 97 -20.34 -16.61 -14.69
CA ARG A 97 -21.60 -17.38 -14.71
C ARG A 97 -22.49 -16.82 -15.83
N GLY A 98 -22.43 -17.46 -16.99
CA GLY A 98 -23.05 -16.94 -18.22
C GLY A 98 -22.35 -15.67 -18.70
N ILE A 99 -23.10 -14.58 -18.84
CA ILE A 99 -22.54 -13.26 -19.21
C ILE A 99 -22.02 -12.46 -18.00
N TRP A 100 -22.34 -12.88 -16.79
CA TRP A 100 -22.05 -12.16 -15.56
C TRP A 100 -20.71 -12.59 -14.96
N SER A 101 -19.99 -11.63 -14.38
CA SER A 101 -18.75 -11.87 -13.61
C SER A 101 -19.01 -11.63 -12.14
N PHE A 102 -18.60 -12.60 -11.32
CA PHE A 102 -18.72 -12.58 -9.87
C PHE A 102 -17.34 -12.56 -9.23
N TYR A 103 -17.18 -11.80 -8.16
CA TYR A 103 -15.91 -11.58 -7.48
C TYR A 103 -15.98 -11.98 -6.01
N GLU A 104 -14.89 -12.51 -5.50
CA GLU A 104 -14.73 -12.89 -4.10
C GLU A 104 -13.27 -12.69 -3.67
N LEU A 105 -13.00 -12.63 -2.36
CA LEU A 105 -11.63 -12.60 -1.88
C LEU A 105 -10.90 -13.89 -2.27
N ASP A 106 -9.66 -13.74 -2.73
CA ASP A 106 -8.83 -14.89 -3.04
C ASP A 106 -8.31 -15.54 -1.74
N ARG A 107 -8.82 -16.73 -1.42
CA ARG A 107 -8.37 -17.51 -0.25
C ARG A 107 -6.92 -17.99 -0.40
N ALA A 108 -6.41 -18.06 -1.62
CA ALA A 108 -5.03 -18.39 -1.94
C ALA A 108 -4.18 -17.14 -2.25
N MET A 109 -4.62 -15.95 -1.81
CA MET A 109 -3.91 -14.70 -2.09
C MET A 109 -2.43 -14.77 -1.68
N PRO A 110 -1.53 -14.13 -2.45
CA PRO A 110 -0.10 -14.13 -2.15
C PRO A 110 0.18 -13.58 -0.74
N PRO A 111 1.23 -14.04 -0.05
CA PRO A 111 1.58 -13.57 1.29
C PRO A 111 1.69 -12.04 1.41
N ALA A 112 2.18 -11.37 0.36
CA ALA A 112 2.26 -9.92 0.31
C ALA A 112 0.89 -9.22 0.28
N ALA A 113 -0.10 -9.78 -0.43
CA ALA A 113 -1.46 -9.27 -0.46
C ALA A 113 -2.14 -9.48 0.90
N ARG A 114 -2.03 -10.68 1.48
CA ARG A 114 -2.56 -10.97 2.82
C ARG A 114 -1.99 -10.02 3.88
N ALA A 115 -0.67 -9.87 3.91
CA ALA A 115 0.00 -8.98 4.86
C ALA A 115 -0.45 -7.52 4.72
N ALA A 116 -0.79 -7.08 3.50
CA ALA A 116 -1.23 -5.70 3.25
C ALA A 116 -2.67 -5.43 3.70
N LEU A 117 -3.53 -6.45 3.83
CA LEU A 117 -4.89 -6.30 4.35
C LEU A 117 -4.96 -6.28 5.89
N GLY A 118 -3.88 -6.67 6.58
CA GLY A 118 -3.88 -6.79 8.05
C GLY A 118 -4.82 -7.88 8.58
N LEU A 119 -5.15 -8.87 7.75
CA LEU A 119 -5.93 -10.08 8.11
C LEU A 119 -5.03 -11.18 8.68
#